data_AF-A0A0L8BCK5-F1
#
_entry.id   AF-A0A0L8BCK5-F1
#
_cell.length_a   1.000
_cell.length_b   1.000
_cell.length_c   1.000
_cell.angle_alpha   90.00
_cell.angle_beta   90.00
_cell.angle_gamma   90.00
#
_symmetry.space_group_name_H-M   'P 1'
#
loop_
_entity.id
_entity.type
_entity.pdbx_description
1 polymer ?
#
loop_
_entity_poly.entity_id
_entity_poly.type
_entity_poly.pdbx_seq_one_letter_code
_entity_poly.pdbx_strand_id
1 'polypeptide(L)'
;FPGKRVIDAMVDLPFALPTAVAGIALATLYAPNGWIGQLLEPLGIKIAFTPAGIVIALIFVGLPFVVRTVQPIMEEIDKEVEEAAATLGASRFQTISRVLLPGLLPAGLTGFALAFARGVGEYGSVIFIAGNLPYVSEIAPLLIVIRLEEFNYPAATAIAAVMLVISFAMLLVINSIQAWSRRRYVYVA
;
A
#
# COMPACT_ATOMS: atom_id res chain seq x y z
N PHE A 1 22.08 0.64 -11.76
CA PHE A 1 21.77 0.69 -13.22
C PHE A 1 21.38 2.11 -13.60
N PRO A 2 21.60 2.55 -14.86
CA PRO A 2 21.17 3.88 -15.32
C PRO A 2 19.64 3.98 -15.27
N GLY A 3 19.10 5.08 -14.72
CA GLY A 3 17.65 5.26 -14.52
C GLY A 3 17.12 4.96 -13.11
N LYS A 4 17.95 4.43 -12.18
CA LYS A 4 17.56 4.18 -10.78
C LYS A 4 16.87 5.39 -10.14
N ARG A 5 17.44 6.59 -10.31
CA ARG A 5 16.89 7.84 -9.74
C ARG A 5 15.48 8.18 -10.25
N VAL A 6 15.17 7.85 -11.50
CA VAL A 6 13.84 8.11 -12.07
C VAL A 6 12.82 7.16 -11.46
N ILE A 7 13.18 5.88 -11.34
CA ILE A 7 12.31 4.88 -10.69
C ILE A 7 12.09 5.24 -9.22
N ASP A 8 13.16 5.60 -8.49
CA ASP A 8 13.06 6.02 -7.09
C ASP A 8 12.12 7.23 -6.95
N ALA A 9 12.20 8.21 -7.87
CA ALA A 9 11.29 9.36 -7.89
C ALA A 9 9.84 8.98 -8.22
N MET A 10 9.62 8.01 -9.11
CA MET A 10 8.28 7.50 -9.42
C MET A 10 7.65 6.78 -8.22
N VAL A 11 8.45 6.07 -7.42
CA VAL A 11 7.99 5.44 -6.18
C VAL A 11 7.57 6.48 -5.15
N ASP A 12 8.24 7.64 -5.10
CA ASP A 12 7.89 8.71 -4.15
C ASP A 12 6.76 9.62 -4.65
N LEU A 13 6.34 9.49 -5.91
CA LEU A 13 5.28 10.28 -6.50
C LEU A 13 4.00 10.34 -5.64
N PRO A 14 3.51 9.24 -5.03
CA PRO A 14 2.32 9.27 -4.19
C PRO A 14 2.47 10.16 -2.94
N PHE A 15 3.69 10.40 -2.45
CA PHE A 15 3.93 11.33 -1.33
C PHE A 15 3.93 12.79 -1.75
N ALA A 16 4.36 13.08 -2.98
CA ALA A 16 4.41 14.43 -3.51
C ALA A 16 3.04 14.94 -3.96
N LEU A 17 2.13 14.03 -4.34
CA LEU A 17 0.80 14.40 -4.83
C LEU A 17 -0.20 14.58 -3.69
N PRO A 18 -1.04 15.63 -3.74
CA PRO A 18 -2.27 15.65 -2.96
C PRO A 18 -3.08 14.39 -3.28
N THR A 19 -3.56 13.67 -2.26
CA THR A 19 -4.24 12.39 -2.47
C THR A 19 -5.50 12.53 -3.32
N ALA A 20 -6.22 13.64 -3.20
CA ALA A 20 -7.34 14.00 -4.08
C ALA A 20 -6.94 14.07 -5.55
N VAL A 21 -5.81 14.69 -5.85
CA VAL A 21 -5.28 14.79 -7.23
C VAL A 21 -4.92 13.41 -7.76
N ALA A 22 -4.29 12.56 -6.93
CA ALA A 22 -4.02 11.18 -7.30
C ALA A 22 -5.32 10.39 -7.57
N GLY A 23 -6.35 10.56 -6.74
CA GLY A 23 -7.65 9.93 -6.92
C GLY A 23 -8.32 10.31 -8.24
N ILE A 24 -8.36 11.61 -8.56
CA ILE A 24 -8.92 12.12 -9.82
C ILE A 24 -8.11 11.61 -11.02
N ALA A 25 -6.78 11.63 -10.94
CA ALA A 25 -5.91 11.14 -12.00
C ALA A 25 -6.15 9.64 -12.27
N LEU A 26 -6.19 8.82 -11.21
CA LEU A 26 -6.47 7.39 -11.33
C LEU A 26 -7.89 7.14 -11.86
N ALA A 27 -8.90 7.84 -11.35
CA ALA A 27 -10.27 7.72 -11.85
C ALA A 27 -10.36 8.05 -13.35
N THR A 28 -9.68 9.12 -13.78
CA THR A 28 -9.63 9.52 -15.20
C THR A 28 -8.90 8.49 -16.05
N LEU A 29 -7.80 7.93 -15.56
CA LEU A 29 -6.99 6.96 -16.27
C LEU A 29 -7.75 5.63 -16.48
N TYR A 30 -8.51 5.21 -15.48
CA TYR A 30 -9.26 3.96 -15.44
C TYR A 30 -10.74 4.08 -15.82
N ALA A 31 -11.22 5.28 -16.13
CA ALA A 31 -12.56 5.49 -16.68
C ALA A 31 -12.70 4.74 -18.01
N PRO A 32 -13.92 4.34 -18.43
CA PRO A 32 -14.13 3.61 -19.69
C PRO A 32 -13.51 4.31 -20.91
N ASN A 33 -13.59 5.64 -20.97
CA ASN A 33 -12.97 6.48 -22.00
C ASN A 33 -11.54 6.95 -21.66
N GLY A 34 -10.96 6.46 -20.56
CA GLY A 34 -9.61 6.77 -20.10
C GLY A 34 -8.55 5.93 -20.82
N TRP A 35 -7.29 6.36 -20.78
CA TRP A 35 -6.21 5.70 -21.53
C TRP A 35 -6.02 4.22 -21.18
N ILE A 36 -6.22 3.85 -19.91
CA ILE A 36 -6.15 2.44 -19.48
C ILE A 36 -7.54 1.80 -19.53
N GLY A 37 -8.58 2.48 -19.05
CA GLY A 37 -9.92 1.89 -19.00
C GLY A 37 -10.47 1.52 -20.38
N GLN A 38 -10.15 2.27 -21.44
CA GLN A 38 -10.56 1.95 -22.82
C GLN A 38 -9.98 0.62 -23.33
N LEU A 39 -8.84 0.17 -22.77
CA LEU A 39 -8.22 -1.11 -23.12
C LEU A 39 -8.87 -2.28 -22.37
N LEU A 40 -9.47 -2.00 -21.21
CA LEU A 40 -10.09 -2.98 -20.32
C LEU A 40 -11.59 -3.12 -20.56
N GLU A 41 -12.23 -2.06 -21.08
CA GLU A 41 -13.66 -2.04 -21.37
C GLU A 41 -14.10 -3.15 -22.35
N PRO A 42 -13.38 -3.46 -23.45
CA PRO A 42 -13.74 -4.57 -24.34
C PRO A 42 -13.68 -5.95 -23.66
N LEU A 43 -12.91 -6.07 -22.58
CA LEU A 43 -12.80 -7.29 -21.76
C LEU A 43 -13.86 -7.36 -20.67
N GLY A 44 -14.72 -6.35 -20.56
CA GLY A 44 -15.74 -6.23 -19.50
C GLY A 44 -15.17 -5.90 -18.12
N ILE A 45 -13.90 -5.48 -18.03
CA ILE A 45 -13.23 -5.19 -16.76
C ILE A 45 -13.39 -3.71 -16.41
N LYS A 46 -14.16 -3.42 -15.36
CA LYS A 46 -14.39 -2.06 -14.86
C LYS A 46 -13.59 -1.78 -13.59
N ILE A 47 -12.71 -0.80 -13.66
CA ILE A 47 -11.83 -0.43 -12.54
C ILE A 47 -12.29 0.87 -11.86
N ALA A 48 -12.50 1.95 -12.63
CA ALA A 48 -13.03 3.18 -12.06
C ALA A 48 -14.45 2.95 -11.50
N PHE A 49 -14.73 3.56 -10.36
CA PHE A 49 -16.01 3.49 -9.66
C PHE A 49 -16.39 2.09 -9.16
N THR A 50 -15.39 1.21 -8.96
CA THR A 50 -15.59 -0.14 -8.41
C THR A 50 -14.66 -0.40 -7.22
N PRO A 51 -14.89 -1.48 -6.43
CA PRO A 51 -13.95 -1.88 -5.38
C PRO A 51 -12.53 -2.14 -5.90
N ALA A 52 -12.37 -2.54 -7.16
CA ALA A 52 -11.05 -2.71 -7.77
C ALA A 52 -10.30 -1.36 -7.87
N GLY A 53 -11.00 -0.29 -8.23
CA GLY A 53 -10.43 1.07 -8.24
C GLY A 53 -9.95 1.51 -6.85
N ILE A 54 -10.71 1.17 -5.79
CA ILE A 54 -10.30 1.41 -4.40
C ILE A 54 -8.98 0.70 -4.10
N VAL A 55 -8.88 -0.59 -4.43
CA VAL A 55 -7.65 -1.37 -4.22
C VAL A 55 -6.46 -0.75 -4.95
N ILE A 56 -6.63 -0.29 -6.19
CA ILE A 56 -5.56 0.35 -6.96
C ILE A 56 -5.13 1.67 -6.32
N ALA A 57 -6.08 2.51 -5.87
CA ALA A 57 -5.73 3.75 -5.18
C ALA A 57 -4.99 3.49 -3.86
N LEU A 58 -5.40 2.47 -3.10
CA LEU A 58 -4.71 2.07 -1.87
C LEU A 58 -3.32 1.50 -2.15
N ILE A 59 -3.14 0.72 -3.22
CA ILE A 59 -1.81 0.26 -3.67
C ILE A 59 -0.95 1.47 -4.04
N PHE A 60 -1.48 2.41 -4.81
CA PHE A 60 -0.74 3.61 -5.22
C PHE A 60 -0.24 4.40 -4.01
N VAL A 61 -1.10 4.65 -3.01
CA VAL A 61 -0.72 5.37 -1.79
C VAL A 61 0.14 4.53 -0.85
N GLY A 62 -0.02 3.21 -0.84
CA GLY A 62 0.67 2.28 0.06
C GLY A 62 2.04 1.81 -0.44
N LEU A 63 2.26 1.79 -1.76
CA LEU A 63 3.49 1.31 -2.39
C LEU A 63 4.78 1.93 -1.80
N PRO A 64 4.86 3.26 -1.59
CA PRO A 64 6.10 3.87 -1.12
C PRO A 64 6.51 3.34 0.27
N PHE A 65 5.55 3.04 1.14
CA PHE A 65 5.84 2.49 2.48
C PHE A 65 6.53 1.14 2.39
N VAL A 66 6.05 0.25 1.51
CA VAL A 66 6.67 -1.06 1.32
C VAL A 66 8.07 -0.91 0.73
N VAL A 67 8.21 -0.16 -0.36
CA VAL A 67 9.50 0.00 -1.03
C VAL A 67 10.53 0.64 -0.09
N ARG A 68 10.18 1.71 0.62
CA ARG A 68 11.10 2.42 1.51
C ARG A 68 11.49 1.64 2.76
N THR A 69 10.72 0.62 3.15
CA THR A 69 11.13 -0.32 4.22
C THR A 69 12.04 -1.44 3.73
N VAL A 70 11.81 -1.95 2.51
CA VAL A 70 12.53 -3.11 1.98
C VAL A 70 13.85 -2.68 1.32
N GLN A 71 13.87 -1.55 0.63
CA GLN A 71 15.02 -1.09 -0.15
C GLN A 71 16.31 -0.92 0.68
N PRO A 72 16.31 -0.29 1.88
CA PRO A 72 17.53 -0.16 2.67
C PRO A 72 18.12 -1.52 3.05
N ILE A 73 17.27 -2.48 3.43
CA ILE A 73 17.71 -3.84 3.78
C ILE A 73 18.28 -4.57 2.56
N MET A 74 17.67 -4.38 1.39
CA MET A 74 18.21 -4.93 0.14
C MET A 74 19.57 -4.32 -0.22
N GLU A 75 19.79 -3.03 0.08
CA GLU A 75 21.07 -2.36 -0.16
C GLU A 75 22.16 -2.76 0.86
N GLU A 76 21.77 -3.24 2.04
CA GLU A 76 22.66 -3.77 3.08
C GLU A 76 23.05 -5.25 2.85
N ILE A 77 22.27 -6.02 2.09
CA ILE A 77 22.64 -7.42 1.78
C ILE A 77 23.91 -7.41 0.92
N ASP A 78 24.99 -7.97 1.48
CA ASP A 78 26.27 -8.08 0.77
C ASP A 78 26.11 -8.91 -0.50
N LYS A 79 26.70 -8.41 -1.58
CA LYS A 79 26.79 -9.14 -2.87
C LYS A 79 27.41 -10.52 -2.71
N GLU A 80 28.25 -10.69 -1.69
CA GLU A 80 28.87 -11.96 -1.32
C GLU A 80 27.83 -13.06 -1.05
N VAL A 81 26.66 -12.74 -0.49
CA VAL A 81 25.59 -13.70 -0.24
C VAL A 81 24.97 -14.20 -1.55
N GLU A 82 24.81 -13.32 -2.54
CA GLU A 82 24.34 -13.69 -3.88
C GLU A 82 25.40 -14.49 -4.65
N GLU A 83 26.67 -14.09 -4.55
CA GLU A 83 27.81 -14.75 -5.20
C GLU A 83 28.06 -16.15 -4.61
N ALA A 84 27.90 -16.33 -3.29
CA ALA A 84 27.97 -17.63 -2.63
C ALA A 84 26.83 -18.55 -3.09
N ALA A 85 25.60 -18.04 -3.18
CA ALA A 85 24.46 -18.80 -3.69
C ALA A 85 24.69 -19.24 -5.16
N ALA A 86 25.21 -18.34 -6.00
CA ALA A 86 25.56 -18.64 -7.38
C ALA A 86 26.68 -19.70 -7.49
N THR A 87 27.70 -19.62 -6.62
CA THR A 87 28.81 -20.59 -6.56
C THR A 87 28.33 -21.98 -6.14
N LEU A 88 27.32 -22.07 -5.28
CA LEU A 88 26.66 -23.32 -4.89
C LEU A 88 25.69 -23.87 -5.96
N GLY A 89 25.64 -23.24 -7.14
CA GLY A 89 24.82 -23.68 -8.27
C GLY A 89 23.34 -23.24 -8.18
N ALA A 90 23.01 -22.30 -7.30
CA ALA A 90 21.65 -21.78 -7.23
C ALA A 90 21.30 -20.95 -8.48
N SER A 91 20.14 -21.23 -9.06
CA SER A 91 19.55 -20.38 -10.10
C SER A 91 19.10 -19.03 -9.50
N ARG A 92 19.00 -17.98 -10.33
CA ARG A 92 18.55 -16.64 -9.88
C ARG A 92 17.23 -16.67 -9.09
N PHE A 93 16.28 -17.52 -9.51
CA PHE A 93 15.00 -17.67 -8.81
C PHE A 93 15.17 -18.32 -7.43
N GLN A 94 16.10 -19.27 -7.28
CA GLN A 94 16.44 -19.86 -5.98
C GLN A 94 17.15 -18.86 -5.08
N THR A 95 18.09 -18.07 -5.61
CA THR A 95 18.74 -16.99 -4.86
C THR A 95 17.70 -16.01 -4.32
N ILE A 96 16.77 -15.54 -5.17
CA ILE A 96 15.71 -14.63 -4.73
C ILE A 96 14.82 -15.29 -3.68
N SER A 97 14.21 -16.44 -3.98
CA SER A 97 13.17 -17.02 -3.12
C SER A 97 13.69 -17.65 -1.82
N ARG A 98 14.89 -18.23 -1.82
CA ARG A 98 15.44 -18.99 -0.68
C ARG A 98 16.53 -18.27 0.08
N VAL A 99 17.19 -17.28 -0.52
CA VAL A 99 18.31 -16.56 0.11
C VAL A 99 17.89 -15.13 0.45
N LEU A 100 17.42 -14.35 -0.54
CA LEU A 100 17.08 -12.94 -0.32
C LEU A 100 15.72 -12.76 0.38
N LEU A 101 14.66 -13.41 -0.13
CA LEU A 101 13.30 -13.22 0.35
C LEU A 101 13.16 -13.45 1.86
N PRO A 102 13.72 -14.53 2.46
CA PRO A 102 13.60 -14.74 3.90
C PRO A 102 14.20 -13.62 4.75
N GLY A 103 15.32 -13.04 4.33
CA GLY A 103 15.93 -11.88 4.99
C GLY A 103 15.12 -10.60 4.85
N LEU A 104 14.39 -10.45 3.74
CA LEU A 104 13.55 -9.29 3.45
C LEU A 104 12.13 -9.39 4.05
N LEU A 105 11.66 -10.59 4.40
CA LEU A 105 10.31 -10.83 4.94
C LEU A 105 9.99 -9.93 6.15
N PRO A 106 10.85 -9.77 7.17
CA PRO A 106 10.60 -8.86 8.29
C PRO A 106 10.36 -7.41 7.87
N ALA A 107 11.16 -6.92 6.92
CA ALA A 107 11.05 -5.58 6.38
C ALA A 107 9.78 -5.45 5.53
N GLY A 108 9.46 -6.46 4.71
CA GLY A 108 8.24 -6.52 3.92
C GLY A 108 6.97 -6.51 4.78
N LEU A 109 6.95 -7.26 5.87
CA LEU A 109 5.84 -7.25 6.84
C LEU A 109 5.70 -5.88 7.50
N THR A 110 6.81 -5.23 7.83
CA THR A 110 6.83 -3.86 8.36
C THR A 110 6.28 -2.85 7.36
N GLY A 111 6.71 -2.93 6.09
CA GLY A 111 6.20 -2.10 5.01
C GLY A 111 4.71 -2.30 4.75
N PHE A 112 4.27 -3.55 4.66
CA PHE A 112 2.86 -3.92 4.50
C PHE A 112 2.01 -3.32 5.62
N ALA A 113 2.47 -3.46 6.86
CA ALA A 113 1.82 -2.93 8.03
C ALA A 113 1.64 -1.41 7.99
N LEU A 114 2.70 -0.67 7.63
CA LEU A 114 2.64 0.79 7.48
C LEU A 114 1.70 1.20 6.34
N ALA A 115 1.77 0.51 5.19
CA ALA A 115 0.89 0.73 4.05
C ALA A 115 -0.59 0.46 4.42
N PHE A 116 -0.85 -0.60 5.19
CA PHE A 116 -2.18 -0.95 5.67
C PHE A 116 -2.72 0.12 6.62
N ALA A 117 -1.94 0.53 7.62
CA ALA A 117 -2.32 1.59 8.54
C ALA A 117 -2.64 2.89 7.79
N ARG A 118 -1.85 3.22 6.76
CA ARG A 118 -2.09 4.37 5.89
C ARG A 118 -3.38 4.22 5.07
N GLY A 119 -3.65 3.02 4.56
CA GLY A 119 -4.82 2.72 3.73
C GLY A 119 -6.14 2.78 4.49
N VAL A 120 -6.18 2.34 5.75
CA VAL A 120 -7.39 2.40 6.60
C VAL A 120 -7.91 3.83 6.77
N GLY A 121 -7.00 4.80 6.86
CA GLY A 121 -7.32 6.22 6.99
C GLY A 121 -7.40 6.98 5.67
N GLU A 122 -7.25 6.32 4.51
CA GLU A 122 -7.29 7.00 3.23
C GLU A 122 -8.72 7.40 2.86
N TYR A 123 -8.89 8.69 2.55
CA TYR A 123 -10.13 9.26 2.06
C TYR A 123 -9.94 9.98 0.74
N GLY A 124 -8.92 10.84 0.64
CA GLY A 124 -8.76 11.79 -0.45
C GLY A 124 -8.58 11.14 -1.82
N SER A 125 -7.80 10.06 -1.96
CA SER A 125 -7.68 9.38 -3.26
C SER A 125 -8.88 8.49 -3.55
N VAL A 126 -9.44 7.87 -2.52
CA VAL A 126 -10.45 6.82 -2.67
C VAL A 126 -11.81 7.41 -3.01
N ILE A 127 -12.17 8.58 -2.45
CA ILE A 127 -13.48 9.21 -2.68
C ILE A 127 -13.77 9.47 -4.17
N PHE A 128 -12.74 9.77 -4.96
CA PHE A 128 -12.88 10.10 -6.39
C PHE A 128 -12.89 8.88 -7.32
N ILE A 129 -12.32 7.75 -6.89
CA ILE A 129 -12.25 6.52 -7.70
C ILE A 129 -13.27 5.46 -7.26
N ALA A 130 -13.79 5.57 -6.03
CA ALA A 130 -14.85 4.70 -5.54
C ALA A 130 -16.19 5.03 -6.21
N GLY A 131 -17.02 4.02 -6.40
CA GLY A 131 -18.41 4.23 -6.83
C GLY A 131 -19.29 4.76 -5.71
N ASN A 132 -18.81 4.69 -4.46
CA ASN A 132 -19.50 5.13 -3.24
C ASN A 132 -20.92 4.53 -3.08
N LEU A 133 -21.11 3.31 -3.62
CA LEU A 133 -22.36 2.58 -3.50
C LEU A 133 -22.46 1.93 -2.11
N PRO A 134 -23.55 2.15 -1.36
CA PRO A 134 -23.76 1.57 -0.04
C PRO A 134 -23.52 0.06 -0.04
N TYR A 135 -22.77 -0.42 0.93
CA TYR A 135 -22.41 -1.85 1.10
C TYR A 135 -21.62 -2.50 -0.04
N VAL A 136 -21.19 -1.75 -1.07
CA VAL A 136 -20.42 -2.28 -2.20
C VAL A 136 -19.06 -1.62 -2.31
N SER A 137 -19.04 -0.29 -2.42
CA SER A 137 -17.83 0.52 -2.60
C SER A 137 -17.82 1.76 -1.72
N GLU A 138 -18.64 1.75 -0.68
CA GLU A 138 -18.69 2.78 0.35
C GLU A 138 -17.49 2.65 1.29
N ILE A 139 -16.89 3.78 1.64
CA ILE A 139 -15.75 3.85 2.55
C ILE A 139 -16.17 4.47 3.88
N ALA A 140 -15.63 3.95 4.98
CA ALA A 140 -15.98 4.43 6.32
C ALA A 140 -15.73 5.94 6.52
N PRO A 141 -14.65 6.57 5.99
CA PRO A 141 -14.47 8.01 6.09
C PRO A 141 -15.56 8.83 5.39
N LEU A 142 -16.12 8.34 4.27
CA LEU A 142 -17.24 9.01 3.61
C LEU A 142 -18.48 9.01 4.50
N LEU A 143 -18.73 7.91 5.20
CA LEU A 143 -19.86 7.84 6.12
C LEU A 143 -19.75 8.89 7.25
N ILE A 144 -18.53 9.19 7.72
CA ILE A 144 -18.33 10.28 8.70
C ILE A 144 -18.78 11.62 8.09
N VAL A 145 -18.38 11.93 6.86
CA VAL A 145 -18.76 13.17 6.16
C VAL A 145 -20.28 13.25 6.00
N ILE A 146 -20.92 12.18 5.52
CA ILE A 146 -22.39 12.10 5.37
C ILE A 146 -23.09 12.39 6.71
N ARG A 147 -22.65 11.78 7.81
CA ARG A 147 -23.27 12.02 9.13
C ARG A 147 -23.02 13.43 9.67
N LEU A 148 -21.89 14.05 9.34
CA LEU A 148 -21.64 15.45 9.68
C LEU A 148 -22.54 16.40 8.88
N GLU A 149 -22.75 16.14 7.59
CA GLU A 149 -23.66 16.90 6.73
C GLU A 149 -25.13 16.77 7.19
N GLU A 150 -25.51 15.62 7.73
CA GLU A 150 -26.81 15.38 8.38
C GLU A 150 -26.94 16.00 9.78
N PHE A 151 -25.93 16.73 10.27
CA PHE A 151 -25.83 17.25 11.65
C PHE A 151 -25.90 16.17 12.74
N ASN A 152 -25.67 14.91 12.38
CA ASN A 152 -25.66 13.77 13.30
C ASN A 152 -24.24 13.54 13.85
N TYR A 153 -23.78 14.49 14.66
CA TYR A 153 -22.48 14.44 15.33
C TYR A 153 -22.27 13.18 16.19
N PRO A 154 -23.28 12.67 16.92
CA PRO A 154 -23.11 11.43 17.68
C PRO A 154 -22.75 10.23 16.79
N ALA A 155 -23.42 10.06 15.66
CA ALA A 155 -23.12 8.97 14.72
C ALA A 155 -21.75 9.14 14.05
N ALA A 156 -21.42 10.36 13.60
CA ALA A 156 -20.10 10.66 13.02
C ALA A 156 -18.97 10.34 14.00
N THR A 157 -19.13 10.74 15.27
CA THR A 157 -18.15 10.49 16.33
C THR A 157 -18.02 9.01 16.65
N ALA A 158 -19.12 8.26 16.67
CA ALA A 158 -19.08 6.82 16.89
C ALA A 158 -18.27 6.08 15.81
N ILE A 159 -18.48 6.43 14.53
CA ILE A 159 -17.71 5.85 13.42
C ILE A 159 -16.23 6.23 13.54
N ALA A 160 -15.93 7.50 13.78
CA ALA A 160 -14.56 7.98 13.95
C ALA A 160 -13.84 7.29 15.12
N ALA A 161 -14.52 7.08 16.25
CA ALA A 161 -13.96 6.39 17.41
C ALA A 161 -13.64 4.91 17.10
N VAL A 162 -14.53 4.20 16.41
CA VAL A 162 -14.28 2.80 15.99
C VAL A 162 -13.08 2.73 15.05
N MET A 163 -13.00 3.62 14.05
CA MET A 163 -11.86 3.70 13.14
C MET A 163 -10.54 3.99 13.88
N LEU A 164 -10.58 4.89 14.87
CA LEU A 164 -9.41 5.22 15.69
C LEU A 164 -8.94 4.01 16.51
N VAL A 165 -9.86 3.30 17.17
CA VAL A 165 -9.55 2.09 17.95
C VAL A 165 -8.93 1.02 17.05
N ILE A 166 -9.51 0.76 15.88
CA ILE A 166 -8.98 -0.21 14.91
C ILE A 166 -7.58 0.21 14.45
N SER A 167 -7.39 1.48 14.09
CA SER A 167 -6.10 2.00 13.63
C SER A 167 -5.03 1.86 14.71
N PHE A 168 -5.36 2.20 15.96
CA PHE A 168 -4.45 2.08 17.09
C PHE A 168 -4.12 0.61 17.41
N ALA A 169 -5.13 -0.27 17.42
CA ALA A 169 -4.93 -1.70 17.62
C ALA A 169 -4.01 -2.30 16.55
N MET A 170 -4.22 -1.92 15.28
CA MET A 170 -3.35 -2.34 14.18
C MET A 170 -1.93 -1.82 14.35
N LEU A 171 -1.74 -0.54 14.65
CA LEU A 171 -0.41 0.02 14.92
C LEU A 171 0.29 -0.70 16.09
N LEU A 172 -0.43 -1.05 17.15
CA LEU A 172 0.13 -1.82 18.26
C LEU A 172 0.54 -3.23 17.86
N VAL A 173 -0.30 -3.94 17.10
CA VAL A 173 0.01 -5.28 16.58
C VAL A 173 1.26 -5.22 15.71
N ILE A 174 1.32 -4.24 14.81
CA ILE A 174 2.45 -3.99 13.92
C ILE A 174 3.72 -3.74 14.71
N ASN A 175 3.69 -2.80 15.66
CA ASN A 175 4.85 -2.46 16.49
C ASN A 175 5.31 -3.65 17.35
N SER A 176 4.37 -4.46 17.83
CA SER A 176 4.67 -5.67 18.61
C SER A 176 5.34 -6.75 17.74
N ILE A 177 4.84 -6.98 16.53
CA ILE A 177 5.45 -7.90 15.55
C ILE A 177 6.86 -7.42 15.18
N GLN A 178 7.03 -6.11 14.95
CA GLN A 178 8.34 -5.53 14.67
C GLN A 178 9.31 -5.71 15.83
N ALA A 179 8.88 -5.43 17.07
CA ALA A 179 9.71 -5.58 18.25
C ALA A 179 10.13 -7.05 18.47
N TRP A 180 9.21 -7.99 18.24
CA TRP A 180 9.49 -9.42 18.30
C TRP A 180 10.45 -9.87 17.19
N SER A 181 10.25 -9.40 15.96
CA SER A 181 11.12 -9.73 14.83
C SER A 181 12.54 -9.19 15.04
N ARG A 182 12.71 -7.92 15.45
CA ARG A 182 14.02 -7.34 15.75
C ARG A 182 14.77 -8.15 16.82
N ARG A 183 14.07 -8.61 17.86
CA ARG A 183 14.66 -9.49 18.89
C ARG A 183 15.08 -10.85 18.34
N ARG A 184 14.48 -11.38 17.29
CA ARG A 184 14.86 -12.67 16.71
C ARG A 184 16.06 -12.61 15.77
N TYR A 185 16.23 -11.50 15.05
CA TYR A 185 17.32 -11.35 14.07
C TYR A 185 18.61 -10.75 14.66
N VAL A 186 18.53 -9.97 15.76
CA VAL A 186 19.72 -9.44 16.45
C VAL A 186 20.57 -10.54 17.13
N TYR A 187 20.06 -11.76 17.31
CA TYR A 187 20.82 -12.90 17.87
C TYR A 187 21.48 -13.81 16.82
N VAL A 188 21.42 -13.47 15.52
CA VAL A 188 22.01 -14.30 14.44
C VAL A 188 23.12 -13.56 13.68
N ALA A 189 23.55 -12.38 14.16
CA ALA A 189 24.70 -11.65 13.64
C ALA A 189 25.93 -11.83 14.55
#